data_AF-A0A923DAJ6-F1
#
_entry.id   AF-A0A923DAJ6-F1
#
_cell.length_a   1.000
_cell.length_b   1.000
_cell.length_c   1.000
_cell.angle_alpha   90.00
_cell.angle_beta   90.00
_cell.angle_gamma   90.00
#
_symmetry.space_group_name_H-M   'P 1'
#
loop_
_entity.id
_entity.type
_entity.pdbx_description
1 polymer ?
#
loop_
_entity_poly.entity_id
_entity_poly.type
_entity_poly.pdbx_seq_one_letter_code
_entity_poly.pdbx_strand_id
1 'polypeptide(L)'
;MKPIIQLFLFILFLFSCATTNRIIEIEDSFKEIKGIKLVQNLKAYSSEKTGSFGGIKYYNLNLSYLFEKQKNGQSILNAEFQMTTPVSPGELDSILFLNLDHEKIKLISTEYKYNGKLMKRKFVVPENLWISIANSQEIFYRVDVGNEGIDVRLTASETLKVKEFFNRAIQQREAGQPPVPDGQKKW
;
A
#
# COMPACT_ATOMS: atom_id res chain seq x y z
N MET A 1 20.09 -5.01 43.04
CA MET A 1 20.01 -5.55 41.66
C MET A 1 18.60 -5.63 41.08
N LYS A 2 17.53 -5.85 41.87
CA LYS A 2 16.14 -5.89 41.37
C LYS A 2 15.58 -4.61 40.69
N PRO A 3 15.94 -3.37 41.09
CA PRO A 3 15.33 -2.18 40.47
C PRO A 3 15.89 -1.87 39.06
N ILE A 4 17.10 -2.32 38.76
CA ILE A 4 17.74 -2.10 37.44
C ILE A 4 17.06 -2.96 36.37
N ILE A 5 16.65 -4.19 36.71
CA ILE A 5 15.93 -5.09 35.81
C ILE A 5 14.54 -4.54 35.50
N GLN A 6 13.86 -3.95 36.49
CA GLN A 6 12.55 -3.30 36.28
C GLN A 6 12.66 -2.04 35.40
N LEU A 7 13.73 -1.25 35.56
CA LEU A 7 13.98 -0.09 34.71
C LEU A 7 14.22 -0.49 33.24
N PHE A 8 14.97 -1.57 33.01
CA PHE A 8 15.22 -2.09 31.66
C PHE A 8 13.95 -2.63 30.99
N LEU A 9 13.09 -3.31 31.75
CA LEU A 9 11.77 -3.76 31.28
C LEU A 9 10.85 -2.59 30.93
N PHE A 10 10.87 -1.50 31.70
CA PHE A 10 10.07 -0.30 31.42
C PHE A 10 10.57 0.46 30.17
N ILE A 11 11.89 0.53 29.98
CA ILE A 11 12.50 1.14 28.79
C ILE A 11 12.18 0.33 27.52
N LEU A 12 12.17 -1.01 27.60
CA LEU A 12 11.74 -1.88 26.48
C LEU A 12 10.28 -1.63 26.05
N PHE A 13 9.39 -1.29 26.98
CA PHE A 13 8.00 -0.95 26.65
C PHE A 13 7.84 0.42 25.97
N LEU A 14 8.74 1.38 26.24
CA LEU A 14 8.70 2.72 25.64
C LEU A 14 9.24 2.77 24.19
N PHE A 15 9.95 1.74 23.74
CA PHE A 15 10.35 1.60 22.34
C PHE A 15 9.26 1.03 21.41
N SER A 16 8.06 0.77 21.93
CA SER A 16 6.86 0.51 21.13
C SER A 16 6.28 1.81 20.53
N CYS A 17 7.12 2.63 19.89
CA CYS A 17 6.65 3.55 18.86
C CYS A 17 6.27 2.69 17.64
N ALA A 18 5.11 2.04 17.73
CA ALA A 18 4.62 1.07 16.77
C ALA A 18 4.51 1.71 15.37
N THR A 19 5.29 1.18 14.44
CA THR A 19 5.18 1.43 13.01
C THR A 19 3.76 1.10 12.55
N THR A 20 3.08 2.15 12.08
CA THR A 20 1.62 2.32 12.10
C THR A 20 0.91 1.61 10.94
N ASN A 21 1.16 0.31 10.77
CA ASN A 21 0.45 -0.52 9.79
C ASN A 21 -0.87 -1.02 10.40
N ARG A 22 -2.00 -0.46 9.98
CA ARG A 22 -3.31 -0.81 10.57
C ARG A 22 -4.41 -0.87 9.52
N ILE A 23 -5.32 -1.81 9.74
CA ILE A 23 -6.60 -1.92 9.02
C ILE A 23 -7.65 -1.19 9.86
N ILE A 24 -8.44 -0.35 9.23
CA ILE A 24 -9.50 0.45 9.81
C ILE A 24 -10.80 0.07 9.10
N GLU A 25 -11.84 -0.25 9.86
CA GLU A 25 -13.18 -0.46 9.33
C GLU A 25 -13.88 0.89 9.17
N ILE A 26 -14.55 1.08 8.04
CA ILE A 26 -15.30 2.29 7.73
C ILE A 26 -16.78 1.95 7.83
N GLU A 27 -17.43 2.53 8.82
CA GLU A 27 -18.85 2.37 9.08
C GLU A 27 -19.67 3.46 8.39
N ASP A 28 -20.91 3.14 8.05
CA ASP A 28 -21.91 4.12 7.64
C ASP A 28 -22.64 4.74 8.85
N SER A 29 -23.65 5.57 8.59
CA SER A 29 -24.45 6.22 9.64
C SER A 29 -25.25 5.23 10.50
N PHE A 30 -25.40 3.98 10.07
CA PHE A 30 -26.09 2.89 10.78
C PHE A 30 -25.13 1.91 11.46
N LYS A 31 -23.82 2.20 11.47
CA LYS A 31 -22.74 1.33 11.98
C LYS A 31 -22.55 0.04 11.18
N GLU A 32 -23.03 0.00 9.94
CA GLU A 32 -22.73 -1.11 9.04
C GLU A 32 -21.37 -0.88 8.36
N ILE A 33 -20.57 -1.94 8.24
CA ILE A 33 -19.26 -1.86 7.60
C ILE A 33 -19.46 -1.61 6.09
N LYS A 34 -19.15 -0.40 5.65
CA LYS A 34 -19.23 0.04 4.25
C LYS A 34 -17.92 -0.19 3.48
N GLY A 35 -16.82 -0.28 4.20
CA GLY A 35 -15.50 -0.49 3.61
C GLY A 35 -14.43 -0.75 4.65
N ILE A 36 -13.22 -0.99 4.15
CA ILE A 36 -12.02 -1.17 4.98
C ILE A 36 -10.87 -0.41 4.37
N LYS A 37 -9.97 0.07 5.22
CA LYS A 37 -8.78 0.84 4.82
C LYS A 37 -7.53 0.30 5.50
N LEU A 38 -6.52 -0.08 4.72
CA LEU A 38 -5.17 -0.31 5.22
C LEU A 38 -4.37 1.00 5.10
N VAL A 39 -3.65 1.38 6.14
CA VAL A 39 -2.68 2.49 6.12
C VAL A 39 -1.32 1.93 6.53
N GLN A 40 -0.29 2.24 5.74
CA GLN A 40 1.09 1.82 5.99
C GLN A 40 2.06 2.99 5.79
N ASN A 41 3.08 3.05 6.65
CA ASN A 41 4.20 3.98 6.51
C ASN A 41 5.44 3.17 6.13
N LEU A 42 5.81 3.25 4.86
CA LEU A 42 6.82 2.42 4.22
C LEU A 42 8.08 3.22 3.97
N LYS A 43 9.24 2.56 4.07
CA LYS A 43 10.51 3.11 3.58
C LYS A 43 10.62 2.80 2.09
N ALA A 44 10.80 3.85 1.30
CA ALA A 44 11.05 3.74 -0.13
C ALA A 44 12.43 4.30 -0.47
N TYR A 45 12.97 3.91 -1.62
CA TYR A 45 14.25 4.41 -2.10
C TYR A 45 14.19 4.73 -3.59
N SER A 46 14.97 5.73 -4.01
CA SER A 46 15.14 6.05 -5.42
C SER A 46 15.97 4.97 -6.10
N SER A 47 15.50 4.51 -7.26
CA SER A 47 16.19 3.58 -8.14
C SER A 47 17.10 4.28 -9.15
N GLU A 48 17.03 5.62 -9.23
CA GLU A 48 17.91 6.42 -10.08
C GLU A 48 19.33 6.42 -9.50
N LYS A 49 20.29 6.00 -10.33
CA LYS A 49 21.71 6.20 -10.03
C LYS A 49 22.01 7.67 -10.25
N THR A 50 21.93 8.47 -9.21
CA THR A 50 22.51 9.81 -9.25
C THR A 50 24.00 9.64 -9.63
N GLY A 51 24.43 10.22 -10.76
CA GLY A 51 25.80 10.11 -11.27
C GLY A 51 26.88 10.73 -10.37
N SER A 52 26.52 11.09 -9.13
CA SER A 52 27.39 11.67 -8.12
C SER A 52 27.75 10.60 -7.10
N PHE A 53 29.04 10.48 -6.81
CA PHE A 53 29.57 9.66 -5.70
C PHE A 53 28.82 9.98 -4.40
N GLY A 54 27.87 9.14 -3.99
CA GLY A 54 27.37 9.09 -2.62
C GLY A 54 25.87 9.28 -2.45
N GLY A 55 25.15 8.16 -2.35
CA GLY A 55 23.92 8.06 -1.55
C GLY A 55 22.68 7.58 -2.29
N ILE A 56 22.11 6.47 -1.83
CA ILE A 56 20.73 6.08 -2.13
C ILE A 56 19.81 7.13 -1.49
N LYS A 57 18.93 7.74 -2.28
CA LYS A 57 17.92 8.68 -1.77
C LYS A 57 16.76 7.91 -1.17
N TYR A 58 16.44 8.18 0.09
CA TYR A 58 15.34 7.53 0.80
C TYR A 58 14.11 8.43 0.89
N TYR A 59 12.93 7.83 0.87
CA TYR A 59 11.64 8.48 1.02
C TYR A 59 10.81 7.80 2.09
N ASN A 60 10.02 8.60 2.80
CA ASN A 60 8.91 8.09 3.59
C ASN A 60 7.67 8.07 2.69
N LEU A 61 7.14 6.88 2.45
CA LEU A 61 5.96 6.65 1.64
C LEU A 61 4.81 6.24 2.55
N ASN A 62 3.73 7.00 2.49
CA ASN A 62 2.46 6.60 3.09
C ASN A 62 1.64 5.91 2.01
N LEU A 63 1.43 4.60 2.16
CA LEU A 63 0.58 3.81 1.28
C LEU A 63 -0.75 3.57 1.99
N SER A 64 -1.85 3.79 1.29
CA SER A 64 -3.15 3.36 1.78
C SER A 64 -3.94 2.59 0.74
N TYR A 65 -4.52 1.47 1.17
CA TYR A 65 -5.51 0.76 0.38
C TYR A 65 -6.89 1.05 0.92
N LEU A 66 -7.85 1.31 0.05
CA LEU A 66 -9.23 1.59 0.40
C LEU A 66 -10.14 0.70 -0.43
N PHE A 67 -10.85 -0.21 0.23
CA PHE A 67 -11.95 -0.97 -0.33
C PHE A 67 -13.27 -0.32 0.08
N GLU A 68 -14.13 -0.05 -0.88
CA GLU A 68 -15.46 0.52 -0.64
C GLU A 68 -16.51 -0.20 -1.50
N LYS A 69 -17.67 -0.48 -0.88
CA LYS A 69 -18.88 -0.85 -1.61
C LYS A 69 -19.59 0.42 -2.09
N GLN A 70 -19.82 0.49 -3.40
CA GLN A 70 -20.61 1.56 -3.99
C GLN A 70 -22.11 1.28 -3.89
N LYS A 71 -22.92 2.34 -4.01
CA LYS A 71 -24.39 2.25 -3.92
C LYS A 71 -25.02 1.38 -5.01
N ASN A 72 -24.36 1.25 -6.16
CA ASN A 72 -24.78 0.38 -7.27
C ASN A 72 -24.40 -1.10 -7.04
N GLY A 73 -23.86 -1.45 -5.87
CA GLY A 73 -23.39 -2.78 -5.53
C GLY A 73 -21.97 -3.09 -5.99
N GLN A 74 -21.33 -2.25 -6.81
CA GLN A 74 -19.96 -2.46 -7.29
C GLN A 74 -18.94 -2.24 -6.18
N SER A 75 -17.94 -3.12 -6.08
CA SER A 75 -16.80 -2.93 -5.18
C SER A 75 -15.62 -2.32 -5.92
N ILE A 76 -14.96 -1.34 -5.31
CA ILE A 76 -13.72 -0.75 -5.85
C ILE A 76 -12.64 -0.79 -4.78
N LEU A 77 -11.42 -1.13 -5.20
CA LEU A 77 -10.23 -1.08 -4.37
C LEU A 77 -9.23 -0.10 -4.97
N ASN A 78 -8.86 0.90 -4.19
CA ASN A 78 -7.90 1.93 -4.58
C ASN A 78 -6.62 1.79 -3.74
N ALA A 79 -5.47 1.95 -4.38
CA ALA A 79 -4.19 2.17 -3.73
C ALA A 79 -3.79 3.64 -3.90
N GLU A 80 -3.57 4.35 -2.78
CA GLU A 80 -3.09 5.73 -2.77
C GLU A 80 -1.67 5.77 -2.20
N PHE A 81 -0.74 6.25 -3.02
CA PHE A 81 0.65 6.48 -2.67
C PHE A 81 0.84 7.97 -2.38
N GLN A 82 1.26 8.30 -1.17
CA GLN A 82 1.53 9.65 -0.73
C GLN A 82 2.98 9.77 -0.26
N MET A 83 3.73 10.70 -0.84
CA MET A 83 5.13 10.92 -0.47
C MET A 83 5.50 12.40 -0.47
N THR A 84 6.42 12.76 0.42
CA THR A 84 7.07 14.08 0.35
C THR A 84 8.25 13.97 -0.58
N THR A 85 8.23 14.73 -1.68
CA THR A 85 9.32 14.74 -2.66
C THR A 85 9.72 16.18 -3.00
N PRO A 86 11.03 16.48 -3.06
CA PRO A 86 11.51 17.77 -3.57
C PRO A 86 11.42 17.85 -5.10
N VAL A 87 11.15 16.73 -5.78
CA VAL A 87 11.06 16.67 -7.24
C VAL A 87 9.68 17.18 -7.65
N SER A 88 9.66 18.28 -8.41
CA SER A 88 8.47 18.68 -9.15
C SER A 88 8.29 17.65 -10.26
N PRO A 89 7.26 16.79 -10.23
CA PRO A 89 7.11 15.79 -11.26
C PRO A 89 6.72 16.53 -12.55
N GLY A 90 7.61 16.50 -13.54
CA GLY A 90 7.33 17.08 -14.86
C GLY A 90 6.21 16.35 -15.61
N GLU A 91 5.80 15.17 -15.14
CA GLU A 91 4.84 14.30 -15.81
C GLU A 91 3.57 14.04 -14.97
N LEU A 92 2.44 14.12 -15.68
CA LEU A 92 1.10 13.90 -15.13
C LEU A 92 0.80 12.42 -14.91
N ASP A 93 1.41 11.52 -15.67
CA ASP A 93 1.16 10.09 -15.58
C ASP A 93 2.19 9.42 -14.67
N SER A 94 1.71 8.63 -13.70
CA SER A 94 2.58 7.75 -12.91
C SER A 94 2.19 6.31 -13.15
N ILE A 95 3.21 5.46 -13.20
CA ILE A 95 3.06 4.04 -13.42
C ILE A 95 3.44 3.33 -12.13
N LEU A 96 2.52 2.52 -11.60
CA LEU A 96 2.82 1.58 -10.52
C LEU A 96 3.11 0.22 -11.15
N PHE A 97 4.31 -0.27 -10.90
CA PHE A 97 4.65 -1.66 -11.11
C PHE A 97 4.49 -2.40 -9.79
N LEU A 98 3.59 -3.37 -9.80
CA LEU A 98 3.37 -4.31 -8.72
C LEU A 98 4.05 -5.62 -9.10
N ASN A 99 5.09 -6.01 -8.37
CA ASN A 99 5.76 -7.28 -8.56
C ASN A 99 5.29 -8.28 -7.49
N LEU A 100 4.59 -9.32 -7.94
CA LEU A 100 4.01 -10.39 -7.14
C LEU A 100 4.72 -11.69 -7.48
N ASP A 101 5.57 -12.19 -6.59
CA ASP A 101 6.30 -13.45 -6.81
C ASP A 101 7.00 -13.52 -8.19
N HIS A 102 7.62 -12.41 -8.63
CA HIS A 102 8.30 -12.21 -9.92
C HIS A 102 7.40 -11.89 -11.12
N GLU A 103 6.07 -11.89 -10.97
CA GLU A 103 5.16 -11.37 -11.98
C GLU A 103 5.02 -9.85 -11.86
N LYS A 104 5.41 -9.13 -12.93
CA LYS A 104 5.33 -7.67 -12.98
C LYS A 104 4.03 -7.20 -13.61
N ILE A 105 3.16 -6.62 -12.79
CA ILE A 105 1.89 -6.05 -13.21
C ILE A 105 1.99 -4.53 -13.26
N LYS A 106 1.44 -3.92 -14.32
CA LYS A 106 1.44 -2.48 -14.54
C LYS A 106 0.07 -1.88 -14.24
N LEU A 107 0.02 -0.86 -13.40
CA LEU A 107 -1.15 -0.03 -13.12
C LEU A 107 -0.84 1.42 -13.49
N ILE A 108 -1.82 2.10 -14.08
CA ILE A 108 -1.72 3.51 -14.46
C ILE A 108 -2.47 4.34 -13.43
N SER A 109 -1.89 5.47 -13.02
CA SER A 109 -2.53 6.34 -12.05
C SER A 109 -3.82 6.92 -12.61
N THR A 110 -4.88 6.92 -11.80
CA THR A 110 -6.18 7.51 -12.15
C THR A 110 -6.32 8.94 -11.63
N GLU A 111 -5.49 9.34 -10.68
CA GLU A 111 -5.56 10.67 -10.07
C GLU A 111 -4.18 11.11 -9.58
N TYR A 112 -3.87 12.38 -9.84
CA TYR A 112 -2.64 13.03 -9.42
C TYR A 112 -2.94 14.34 -8.69
N LYS A 113 -2.31 14.53 -7.53
CA LYS A 113 -2.31 15.79 -6.79
C LYS A 113 -0.90 16.11 -6.32
N TYR A 114 -0.47 17.35 -6.52
CA TYR A 114 0.78 17.89 -6.01
C TYR A 114 0.60 19.32 -5.55
N ASN A 115 1.16 19.65 -4.38
CA ASN A 115 1.08 20.97 -3.79
C ASN A 115 2.45 21.62 -3.57
N GLY A 116 3.48 21.22 -4.33
CA GLY A 116 4.85 21.73 -4.19
C GLY A 116 5.73 20.95 -3.20
N LYS A 117 5.14 20.14 -2.32
CA LYS A 117 5.89 19.34 -1.34
C LYS A 117 5.40 17.90 -1.23
N LEU A 118 4.08 17.74 -1.26
CA LEU A 118 3.40 16.46 -1.13
C LEU A 118 2.86 16.02 -2.47
N MET A 119 3.27 14.83 -2.90
CA MET A 119 2.69 14.16 -4.06
C MET A 119 1.74 13.06 -3.60
N LYS A 120 0.59 12.98 -4.27
CA LYS A 120 -0.38 11.88 -4.14
C LYS A 120 -0.67 11.28 -5.50
N ARG A 121 -0.62 9.95 -5.58
CA ARG A 121 -0.93 9.17 -6.77
C ARG A 121 -1.93 8.07 -6.39
N LYS A 122 -3.04 8.00 -7.11
CA LYS A 122 -4.08 6.98 -6.89
C LYS A 122 -4.06 5.98 -8.03
N PHE A 123 -4.25 4.71 -7.69
CA PHE A 123 -4.32 3.59 -8.63
C PHE A 123 -5.55 2.75 -8.28
N VAL A 124 -6.33 2.38 -9.29
CA VAL A 124 -7.38 1.37 -9.11
C VAL A 124 -6.71 0.00 -9.22
N VAL A 125 -6.94 -0.88 -8.25
CA VAL A 125 -6.44 -2.26 -8.27
C VAL A 125 -7.54 -3.14 -8.87
N PRO A 126 -7.34 -3.70 -10.08
CA PRO A 126 -8.29 -4.60 -10.70
C PRO A 126 -8.63 -5.79 -9.81
N GLU A 127 -9.89 -6.20 -9.82
CA GLU A 127 -10.40 -7.27 -8.96
C GLU A 127 -9.68 -8.60 -9.17
N ASN A 128 -9.33 -8.93 -10.42
CA ASN A 128 -8.59 -10.15 -10.74
C ASN A 128 -7.18 -10.18 -10.11
N LEU A 129 -6.62 -9.04 -9.68
CA LEU A 129 -5.34 -8.98 -8.96
C LEU A 129 -5.47 -9.17 -7.45
N TRP A 130 -6.68 -9.04 -6.88
CA TRP A 130 -6.85 -9.10 -5.43
C TRP A 130 -6.41 -10.46 -4.89
N ILE A 131 -6.76 -11.53 -5.61
CA ILE A 131 -6.41 -12.90 -5.28
C ILE A 131 -4.90 -13.11 -5.41
N SER A 132 -4.28 -12.62 -6.48
CA SER A 132 -2.83 -12.72 -6.66
C SER A 132 -2.09 -12.04 -5.51
N ILE A 133 -2.50 -10.81 -5.13
CA ILE A 133 -1.91 -10.07 -4.01
C ILE A 133 -2.11 -10.81 -2.68
N ALA A 134 -3.32 -11.33 -2.42
CA ALA A 134 -3.64 -12.04 -1.19
C ALA A 134 -2.84 -13.35 -1.02
N ASN A 135 -2.37 -13.95 -2.12
CA ASN A 135 -1.63 -15.21 -2.11
C ASN A 135 -0.12 -15.06 -2.28
N SER A 136 0.36 -13.89 -2.72
CA SER A 136 1.78 -13.65 -2.96
C SER A 136 2.64 -13.85 -1.71
N GLN A 137 3.85 -14.37 -1.88
CA GLN A 137 4.85 -14.47 -0.80
C GLN A 137 5.67 -13.18 -0.69
N GLU A 138 6.09 -12.63 -1.82
CA GLU A 138 6.81 -11.37 -1.93
C GLU A 138 5.98 -10.34 -2.68
N ILE A 139 5.93 -9.13 -2.12
CA ILE A 139 5.27 -7.98 -2.74
C ILE A 139 6.25 -6.83 -2.81
N PHE A 140 6.47 -6.35 -4.03
CA PHE A 140 7.33 -5.20 -4.30
C PHE A 140 6.57 -4.17 -5.14
N TYR A 141 6.70 -2.90 -4.76
CA TYR A 141 6.15 -1.78 -5.50
C TYR A 141 7.28 -0.98 -6.12
N ARG A 142 7.11 -0.58 -7.38
CA ARG A 142 7.89 0.48 -8.00
C ARG A 142 6.94 1.51 -8.58
N VAL A 143 7.04 2.75 -8.12
CA VAL A 143 6.28 3.87 -8.68
C VAL A 143 7.22 4.71 -9.52
N ASP A 144 7.01 4.71 -10.83
CA ASP A 144 7.74 5.57 -11.75
C ASP A 144 7.00 6.91 -11.89
N VAL A 145 7.74 7.99 -11.67
CA VAL A 145 7.28 9.38 -11.71
C VAL A 145 8.27 10.21 -12.52
N GLY A 146 7.95 10.46 -13.79
CA GLY A 146 8.91 11.03 -14.72
C GLY A 146 10.15 10.15 -14.83
N ASN A 147 11.33 10.76 -14.65
CA ASN A 147 12.60 10.06 -14.68
C ASN A 147 13.00 9.47 -13.32
N GLU A 148 12.09 9.36 -12.35
CA GLU A 148 12.40 8.79 -11.04
C GLU A 148 11.57 7.56 -10.75
N GLY A 149 12.23 6.41 -10.59
CA GLY A 149 11.61 5.19 -10.07
C GLY A 149 11.76 5.08 -8.56
N ILE A 150 10.66 4.89 -7.86
CA ILE A 150 10.59 4.83 -6.39
C ILE A 150 10.22 3.41 -5.99
N ASP A 151 11.20 2.72 -5.43
CA ASP A 151 11.13 1.30 -5.10
C ASP A 151 10.78 1.09 -3.62
N VAL A 152 9.92 0.11 -3.38
CA VAL A 152 9.45 -0.28 -2.04
C VAL A 152 9.42 -1.80 -1.97
N ARG A 153 10.26 -2.35 -1.09
CA ARG A 153 10.20 -3.78 -0.74
C ARG A 153 9.51 -3.93 0.61
N LEU A 154 8.41 -4.66 0.65
CA LEU A 154 7.72 -4.92 1.91
C LEU A 154 8.50 -5.92 2.77
N THR A 155 8.53 -5.64 4.07
CA THR A 155 8.92 -6.60 5.09
C THR A 155 7.85 -7.68 5.25
N ALA A 156 8.19 -8.82 5.84
CA ALA A 156 7.22 -9.90 6.09
C ALA A 156 5.97 -9.43 6.85
N SER A 157 6.13 -8.55 7.85
CA SER A 157 5.01 -7.99 8.62
C SER A 157 4.10 -7.08 7.77
N GLU A 158 4.70 -6.25 6.92
CA GLU A 158 3.96 -5.40 5.98
C GLU A 158 3.21 -6.23 4.95
N THR A 159 3.85 -7.26 4.38
CA THR A 159 3.23 -8.20 3.45
C THR A 159 2.05 -8.92 4.10
N LEU A 160 2.21 -9.42 5.33
CA LEU A 160 1.11 -10.07 6.06
C LEU A 160 -0.10 -9.13 6.23
N LYS A 161 0.13 -7.85 6.51
CA LYS A 161 -0.97 -6.86 6.64
C LYS A 161 -1.66 -6.56 5.32
N VAL A 162 -0.92 -6.51 4.22
CA VAL A 162 -1.50 -6.39 2.87
C VAL A 162 -2.36 -7.63 2.57
N LYS A 163 -1.85 -8.84 2.81
CA LYS A 163 -2.61 -10.09 2.61
C LYS A 163 -3.86 -10.14 3.48
N GLU A 164 -3.77 -9.77 4.75
CA GLU A 164 -4.92 -9.68 5.66
C GLU A 164 -5.99 -8.73 5.11
N PHE A 165 -5.59 -7.54 4.64
CA PHE A 165 -6.49 -6.57 4.05
C PHE A 165 -7.18 -7.10 2.79
N PHE A 166 -6.43 -7.67 1.84
CA PHE A 166 -7.00 -8.18 0.59
C PHE A 166 -7.91 -9.38 0.83
N ASN A 167 -7.59 -10.27 1.77
CA ASN A 167 -8.49 -11.36 2.17
C ASN A 167 -9.82 -10.85 2.73
N ARG A 168 -9.79 -9.82 3.59
CA ARG A 168 -11.03 -9.19 4.10
C ARG A 168 -11.82 -8.51 2.98
N ALA A 169 -11.15 -7.85 2.03
CA ALA A 169 -11.80 -7.21 0.89
C ALA A 169 -12.50 -8.25 -0.02
N ILE A 170 -11.84 -9.37 -0.31
CA ILE A 170 -12.40 -10.49 -1.07
C ILE A 170 -13.64 -11.05 -0.36
N GLN A 171 -13.55 -11.35 0.94
CA GLN A 171 -14.67 -11.87 1.73
C GLN A 171 -15.86 -10.90 1.72
N GLN A 172 -15.62 -9.60 1.89
CA GLN A 172 -16.69 -8.60 1.86
C GLN A 172 -17.35 -8.48 0.49
N ARG A 173 -16.59 -8.67 -0.59
CA ARG A 173 -17.11 -8.69 -1.96
C ARG A 173 -17.97 -9.92 -2.20
N GLU A 174 -17.47 -11.11 -1.86
CA GLU A 174 -18.17 -12.39 -2.07
C GLU A 174 -19.45 -12.50 -1.25
N ALA A 175 -19.52 -11.86 -0.07
CA ALA A 175 -20.75 -11.79 0.72
C ALA A 175 -21.91 -11.05 0.02
N GLY A 176 -21.63 -10.24 -1.00
CA GLY A 176 -22.65 -9.45 -1.72
C GLY A 176 -22.66 -9.64 -3.24
N GLN A 177 -21.79 -10.48 -3.80
CA GLN A 177 -21.63 -10.67 -5.24
C GLN A 177 -21.24 -12.12 -5.58
N PRO A 178 -21.58 -12.61 -6.79
CA PRO A 178 -21.11 -13.91 -7.24
C PRO A 178 -19.57 -13.95 -7.29
N PRO A 179 -18.94 -15.12 -7.06
CA PRO A 179 -17.49 -15.26 -7.07
C PRO A 179 -16.89 -14.89 -8.44
N VAL A 180 -15.62 -14.45 -8.46
CA VAL A 180 -14.91 -14.24 -9.73
C VAL A 180 -14.86 -15.60 -10.45
N PRO A 181 -15.26 -15.72 -11.73
CA PRO A 181 -15.16 -16.98 -12.45
C PRO A 181 -13.72 -17.52 -12.43
N ASP A 182 -13.53 -18.82 -12.23
CA ASP A 182 -12.19 -19.40 -12.05
C ASP A 182 -11.23 -19.10 -13.21
N GLY A 183 -11.74 -19.05 -14.46
CA GLY A 183 -10.95 -18.68 -15.64
C GLY A 183 -10.50 -17.21 -15.70
N GLN A 184 -10.97 -16.35 -14.79
CA GLN A 184 -10.55 -14.95 -14.65
C GLN A 184 -9.66 -14.73 -13.43
N LYS A 185 -9.52 -15.73 -12.55
CA LYS A 185 -8.56 -15.69 -11.44
C LYS A 185 -7.16 -15.88 -12.03
N LYS A 186 -6.35 -14.82 -12.01
CA LYS A 186 -4.92 -14.94 -12.31
C LYS A 186 -4.22 -15.38 -11.03
N TRP A 187 -3.55 -16.53 -11.09
CA TRP A 187 -2.73 -17.08 -10.02
C TRP A 187 -1.29 -16.64 -10.21
#